data_AF-A0A828RWX5-F1
#
_entry.id   AF-A0A828RWX5-F1
#
_cell.length_a   1.000
_cell.length_b   1.000
_cell.length_c   1.000
_cell.angle_alpha   90.00
_cell.angle_beta   90.00
_cell.angle_gamma   90.00
#
_symmetry.space_group_name_H-M   'P 1'
#
loop_
_entity.id
_entity.type
_entity.pdbx_description
1 polymer ?
#
loop_
_entity_poly.entity_id
_entity_poly.type
_entity_poly.pdbx_seq_one_letter_code
_entity_poly.pdbx_strand_id
1 'polypeptide(L)' 'MKTTGVSYSITANHFGISDIGTIANWNTKFLRDGIEAFFKPKGRPQSPMTKAKQSKQSKTLTREQQLEEENK' A
#
# COMPACT_ATOMS: atom_id res chain seq x y z
N MET A 1 -6.19 11.99 16.71
CA MET A 1 -5.11 11.00 16.97
C MET A 1 -4.39 11.43 18.23
N LYS A 2 -4.20 10.54 19.21
CA LYS A 2 -3.50 10.90 20.47
C LYS A 2 -2.01 10.98 20.17
N THR A 3 -1.38 12.14 20.39
CA THR A 3 0.08 12.27 20.29
C THR A 3 0.68 11.61 21.53
N THR A 4 1.57 10.64 21.35
CA THR A 4 2.25 9.95 22.45
C THR A 4 3.35 10.80 23.09
N GLY A 5 3.52 12.07 22.67
CA GLY A 5 4.50 13.02 23.23
C GLY A 5 5.96 12.67 22.96
N VAL A 6 6.22 11.61 22.19
CA VAL A 6 7.57 11.09 21.93
C VAL A 6 8.18 11.78 20.71
N SER A 7 9.46 12.12 20.77
CA SER A 7 10.16 12.71 19.62
C SER A 7 10.36 11.68 18.50
N TYR A 8 10.51 12.17 17.27
CA TYR A 8 10.81 11.31 16.11
C TYR A 8 12.15 10.57 16.28
N SER A 9 13.14 11.15 16.95
CA SER A 9 14.45 10.51 17.19
C SER A 9 14.35 9.31 18.12
N ILE A 10 13.63 9.44 19.23
CA ILE A 10 13.41 8.32 20.17
C ILE A 10 12.65 7.20 19.46
N THR A 11 11.64 7.57 18.66
CA THR A 11 10.86 6.62 17.87
C THR A 11 11.74 5.90 16.84
N ALA A 12 12.63 6.62 16.16
CA ALA A 12 13.58 6.04 15.20
C ALA A 12 14.53 5.04 15.86
N ASN A 13 15.09 5.41 17.01
CA ASN A 13 15.96 4.52 17.78
C ASN A 13 15.21 3.28 18.26
N HIS A 14 13.97 3.43 18.74
CA HIS A 14 13.16 2.31 19.23
C HIS A 14 12.87 1.28 18.13
N PHE A 15 12.58 1.74 16.91
CA PHE A 15 12.30 0.86 15.76
C PHE A 15 13.53 0.53 14.92
N GLY A 16 14.73 0.95 15.32
CA GLY A 16 15.96 0.73 14.55
C GLY A 16 15.97 1.39 13.16
N ILE A 17 15.24 2.49 13.00
CA ILE A 17 15.18 3.24 11.74
C ILE A 17 16.34 4.22 11.71
N SER A 18 17.21 4.10 10.70
CA SER A 18 18.42 4.92 10.57
C SER A 18 18.13 6.39 10.31
N ASP A 19 17.03 6.69 9.61
CA ASP A 19 16.66 8.05 9.22
C ASP A 19 15.42 8.53 9.97
N ILE A 20 15.59 9.60 10.76
CA ILE A 20 14.51 10.27 11.50
C ILE A 20 13.50 10.89 10.52
N GLY A 21 13.97 11.35 9.35
CA GLY A 21 13.12 11.95 8.31
C GLY A 21 12.06 10.99 7.78
N THR A 22 12.36 9.69 7.77
CA THR A 22 11.42 8.64 7.38
C THR A 22 10.18 8.62 8.29
N ILE A 23 10.37 8.71 9.62
CA ILE A 23 9.25 8.76 10.57
C ILE A 23 8.45 10.05 10.42
N ALA A 24 9.13 11.19 10.27
CA ALA A 24 8.46 12.47 10.08
C ALA A 24 7.58 12.46 8.82
N ASN A 25 8.10 11.93 7.71
CA ASN A 25 7.35 11.82 6.45
C ASN A 25 6.15 10.87 6.57
N TRP A 26 6.32 9.73 7.25
CA TRP A 26 5.21 8.82 7.52
C TRP A 26 4.14 9.48 8.38
N ASN A 27 4.52 10.21 9.43
CA ASN A 27 3.58 10.93 10.27
C ASN A 27 2.79 11.98 9.47
N THR A 28 3.47 12.78 8.64
CA THR A 28 2.79 13.75 7.77
C THR A 28 1.84 13.09 6.79
N LYS A 29 2.24 11.98 6.16
CA LYS A 29 1.37 11.22 5.24
C LYS A 29 0.15 10.64 5.95
N PHE A 30 0.35 10.08 7.14
CA PHE A 30 -0.72 9.54 7.97
C PHE A 30 -1.73 10.63 8.36
N LEU A 31 -1.25 11.80 8.80
CA LEU A 31 -2.13 12.90 9.21
C LEU A 31 -2.95 13.47 8.05
N ARG A 32 -2.41 13.43 6.83
CA ARG A 32 -3.08 13.96 5.63
C ARG A 32 -4.06 12.97 5.00
N ASP A 33 -3.61 11.74 4.76
CA ASP A 33 -4.30 10.75 3.93
C ASP A 33 -4.72 9.50 4.74
N GLY A 34 -4.48 9.46 6.05
CA GLY A 34 -4.75 8.30 6.89
C GLY A 34 -3.87 7.09 6.55
N ILE A 35 -4.39 5.90 6.87
CA ILE A 35 -3.70 4.62 6.58
C ILE A 35 -3.62 4.37 5.06
N GLU A 36 -4.60 4.86 4.30
CA GLU A 36 -4.67 4.72 2.84
C GLU A 36 -3.43 5.28 2.12
N ALA A 37 -2.75 6.25 2.74
CA ALA A 37 -1.51 6.84 2.23
C ALA A 37 -0.41 5.80 1.94
N PHE A 38 -0.38 4.70 2.71
CA PHE A 38 0.68 3.69 2.66
C PHE A 38 0.38 2.55 1.71
N PHE A 39 -0.89 2.35 1.34
CA PHE A 39 -1.29 1.35 0.35
C PHE A 39 -1.11 1.84 -1.09
N LYS A 40 -0.76 3.12 -1.29
CA LYS A 40 -0.52 3.68 -2.62
C LYS A 40 0.75 3.05 -3.22
N PRO A 41 0.68 2.54 -4.46
CA PRO A 41 1.85 1.95 -5.12
C PRO A 41 2.93 3.01 -5.29
N LYS A 42 4.17 2.65 -4.94
CA LYS A 42 5.34 3.51 -5.11
C LYS A 42 5.71 3.55 -6.60
N GLY A 43 5.81 4.75 -7.19
CA GLY A 43 6.27 4.92 -8.56
C GLY A 43 5.61 6.09 -9.29
N ARG A 44 5.93 6.25 -10.58
CA ARG A 44 5.28 7.23 -11.46
C ARG A 44 3.79 6.91 -11.53
N PRO A 45 2.88 7.89 -11.32
CA PRO A 45 1.46 7.64 -11.57
C PRO A 45 1.31 7.14 -12.99
N GLN A 46 0.62 6.00 -13.15
CA GLN A 46 0.26 5.53 -14.47
C GLN A 46 -0.69 6.57 -15.05
N SER A 47 -0.17 7.44 -15.91
CA SER A 47 -1.01 8.25 -16.77
C SER A 47 -1.84 7.24 -17.56
N PRO A 48 -3.19 7.39 -17.63
CA PRO A 48 -3.95 6.64 -18.60
C PRO A 48 -3.52 7.16 -19.97
N MET A 49 -2.46 6.56 -20.52
CA MET A 49 -2.18 6.67 -21.94
C MET A 49 -3.39 6.08 -22.61
N THR A 50 -4.23 6.95 -23.14
CA THR A 50 -5.33 6.58 -24.01
C THR A 50 -4.76 5.65 -25.08
N LYS A 51 -5.28 4.42 -25.04
CA LYS A 51 -5.07 3.30 -25.98
C LYS A 51 -3.82 2.43 -25.71
N ALA A 52 -4.05 1.23 -25.17
CA ALA A 52 -3.84 0.00 -25.95
C ALA A 52 -4.34 -1.26 -25.24
N LYS A 53 -5.19 -1.99 -25.97
CA LYS A 53 -5.55 -3.41 -25.93
C LYS A 53 -5.92 -4.03 -24.58
N GLN A 54 -7.19 -4.39 -24.47
CA GLN A 54 -7.68 -5.48 -23.61
C GLN A 54 -6.76 -6.69 -23.79
N SER A 55 -5.78 -6.87 -22.89
CA SER A 55 -5.15 -8.18 -22.75
C SER A 55 -6.23 -9.08 -22.20
N LYS A 56 -6.61 -10.11 -22.97
CA LYS A 56 -7.54 -11.15 -22.54
C LYS A 56 -7.18 -11.54 -21.11
N GLN A 57 -8.08 -11.25 -20.17
CA GLN A 57 -8.01 -11.82 -18.85
C GLN A 57 -7.98 -13.34 -19.05
N SER A 58 -6.83 -13.98 -18.83
CA SER A 58 -6.84 -15.38 -18.44
C SER A 58 -7.60 -15.38 -17.12
N LYS A 59 -8.86 -15.82 -17.16
CA LYS A 59 -9.69 -16.02 -16.00
C LYS A 59 -8.95 -17.01 -15.10
N THR A 60 -8.21 -16.51 -14.11
CA THR A 60 -7.82 -17.34 -12.98
C THR A 60 -9.12 -17.61 -12.24
N LEU A 61 -9.73 -18.77 -12.52
CA LEU A 61 -10.95 -19.22 -11.85
C LEU A 61 -10.70 -19.17 -10.34
N THR A 62 -11.63 -18.55 -9.61
CA THR A 62 -11.60 -18.54 -8.15
C THR A 62 -11.76 -19.98 -7.64
N ARG A 63 -11.14 -20.31 -6.49
CA ARG A 63 -11.16 -21.63 -5.83
C ARG A 63 -12.53 -22.32 -5.85
N GLU A 64 -13.61 -21.55 -5.72
CA GLU A 64 -15.00 -22.04 -5.70
C GLU A 64 -15.47 -22.60 -7.05
N GLN A 65 -15.04 -22.02 -8.18
CA GLN A 65 -15.43 -22.48 -9.52
C GLN A 65 -14.71 -23.77 -9.94
N GLN A 66 -13.54 -24.05 -9.37
CA GLN A 66 -12.82 -25.32 -9.61
C GLN A 66 -13.53 -26.52 -8.96
N LEU A 67 -14.15 -26.30 -7.78
CA LEU A 67 -14.82 -27.35 -7.01
C LEU A 67 -16.14 -27.83 -7.67
N GLU A 68 -16.81 -26.97 -8.45
CA GLU A 68 -18.02 -27.32 -9.20
C GLU A 68 -17.73 -28.18 -10.43
N GLU A 69 -16.55 -28.04 -11.06
CA GLU A 69 -16.16 -28.87 -12.21
C GLU A 69 -15.70 -30.28 -11.80
N GLU A 70 -15.11 -30.46 -10.62
CA GLU A 70 -14.71 -31.79 -10.11
C GLU A 70 -15.90 -32.66 -9.66
N ASN A 71 -17.05 -32.07 -9.33
CA ASN A 71 -18.24 -32.80 -8.88
C ASN A 71 -19.26 -33.09 -10.01
N LYS A 72 -18.82 -33.07 -11.27
CA LYS A 72 -19.65 -33.47 -12.41
C LYS A 72 -19.42 -34.92 -12.83
#